data_AF-A0A238KQS2-F1
#
_entry.id   AF-A0A238KQS2-F1
#
_cell.length_a   1.000
_cell.length_b   1.000
_cell.length_c   1.000
_cell.angle_alpha   90.00
_cell.angle_beta   90.00
_cell.angle_gamma   90.00
#
_symmetry.space_group_name_H-M   'P 1'
#
loop_
_entity.id
_entity.type
_entity.pdbx_description
1 polymer ?
#
loop_
_entity_poly.entity_id
_entity_poly.type
_entity_poly.pdbx_seq_one_letter_code
_entity_poly.pdbx_strand_id
1 'polypeptide(L)'
;MSTWILRLGVLLLFGLPILLLNVTVLSRADKFTRAINGENTEESSNALMGLGRKIDSAWGNHKKNKRADAIFSAEKFTALRQVTYTQTFTVDALLADGEEAPAPEFHELWVQARAPKYMMQGCDLPLATFAQSCAFSSIDVDEKKDGFFKVTAELAYLPAYPLGDIEGKDGFSLETKHVNLPIDRSATRDIPISAADEVELDLHHAILEECTALREEKGTCAISNFQVSRKDNGNLTTIAASGTLKWLNDPAAEVTLTDRTNYQETEDSSRFAKFAALKEAAKKMMGGDDEEKPEAGGGIKILNGGGAFKSAGDGSAKFMKPESK
;
A
#
# COMPACT_ATOMS: atom_id res chain seq x y z
N MET A 1 58.37 -23.75 25.97
CA MET A 1 57.07 -24.20 25.42
C MET A 1 56.80 -23.37 24.17
N SER A 2 56.56 -23.98 23.01
CA SER A 2 56.62 -23.24 21.73
C SER A 2 55.42 -22.29 21.55
N THR A 3 55.69 -21.03 21.23
CA THR A 3 54.69 -19.98 20.94
C THR A 3 53.77 -20.32 19.77
N TRP A 4 54.20 -21.22 18.89
CA TRP A 4 53.38 -21.77 17.81
C TRP A 4 52.17 -22.55 18.31
N ILE A 5 52.30 -23.33 19.40
CA ILE A 5 51.21 -24.15 19.94
C ILE A 5 50.07 -23.26 20.44
N LEU A 6 50.41 -22.14 21.09
CA LEU A 6 49.43 -21.18 21.61
C LEU A 6 48.69 -20.45 20.49
N ARG A 7 49.40 -20.05 19.42
CA ARG A 7 48.79 -19.43 18.23
C ARG A 7 47.87 -20.38 17.48
N LEU A 8 48.26 -21.66 17.35
CA LEU A 8 47.43 -22.68 16.71
C LEU A 8 46.15 -22.95 17.51
N GLY A 9 46.25 -22.99 18.84
CA GLY A 9 45.10 -23.15 19.74
C GLY A 9 44.09 -22.01 19.65
N VAL A 10 44.54 -20.75 19.59
CA VAL A 10 43.65 -19.59 19.44
C VAL A 10 42.96 -19.59 18.07
N LEU A 11 43.67 -19.93 16.99
CA LEU A 11 43.08 -20.06 15.65
C LEU A 11 42.01 -21.15 15.58
N LEU A 12 42.23 -22.30 16.23
CA LEU A 12 41.24 -23.38 16.28
C LEU A 12 40.03 -23.05 17.16
N LEU A 13 40.23 -22.41 18.31
CA LEU A 13 39.14 -22.08 19.25
C LEU A 13 38.24 -20.93 18.77
N PHE A 14 38.78 -19.92 18.09
CA PHE A 14 38.01 -18.74 17.66
C PHE A 14 37.80 -18.65 16.15
N GLY A 15 38.81 -19.03 15.35
CA GLY A 15 38.69 -18.99 13.88
C GLY A 15 37.69 -20.02 13.36
N LEU A 16 37.70 -21.24 13.90
CA LEU A 16 36.88 -22.34 13.38
C LEU A 16 35.36 -22.13 13.63
N PRO A 17 34.89 -21.65 14.79
CA PRO A 17 33.49 -21.27 14.98
C PRO A 17 33.05 -20.09 14.10
N ILE A 18 33.88 -19.05 13.94
CA ILE A 18 33.57 -17.90 13.08
C ILE A 18 33.46 -18.32 11.61
N LEU A 19 34.34 -19.21 11.15
CA LEU A 19 34.32 -19.75 9.79
C LEU A 19 33.07 -20.63 9.56
N LEU A 20 32.70 -21.47 10.53
CA LEU A 20 31.45 -22.24 10.49
C LEU A 20 30.19 -21.34 10.50
N LEU A 21 30.19 -20.23 11.25
CA LEU A 21 29.08 -19.29 11.29
C LEU A 21 28.90 -18.60 9.92
N ASN A 22 29.99 -18.17 9.29
CA ASN A 22 29.95 -17.60 7.94
C ASN A 22 29.52 -18.64 6.88
N VAL A 23 30.05 -19.87 6.92
CA VAL A 23 29.66 -20.94 5.97
C VAL A 23 28.20 -21.37 6.14
N THR A 24 27.67 -21.39 7.37
CA THR A 24 26.26 -21.71 7.62
C THR A 24 25.31 -20.58 7.21
N VAL A 25 25.72 -19.31 7.34
CA VAL A 25 24.99 -18.16 6.78
C VAL A 25 25.02 -18.19 5.25
N LEU A 26 26.18 -18.37 4.61
CA LEU A 26 26.32 -18.48 3.15
C LEU A 26 25.51 -19.65 2.57
N SER A 27 25.57 -20.86 3.18
CA SER A 27 24.80 -22.03 2.70
C SER A 27 23.30 -21.95 2.97
N ARG A 28 22.84 -21.02 3.81
CA ARG A 28 21.42 -20.69 3.99
C ARG A 28 20.97 -19.59 3.03
N ALA A 29 21.80 -18.57 2.81
CA ALA A 29 21.59 -17.56 1.77
C ALA A 29 21.42 -18.25 0.40
N ASP A 30 22.37 -19.09 -0.01
CA ASP A 30 22.31 -19.85 -1.27
C ASP A 30 21.00 -20.64 -1.47
N LYS A 31 20.44 -21.20 -0.39
CA LYS A 31 19.16 -21.95 -0.43
C LYS A 31 17.94 -21.04 -0.46
N PHE A 32 18.05 -19.84 0.09
CA PHE A 32 17.01 -18.81 0.04
C PHE A 32 16.99 -18.14 -1.34
N THR A 33 18.15 -17.76 -1.88
CA THR A 33 18.30 -17.15 -3.21
C THR A 33 17.89 -18.13 -4.32
N ARG A 34 18.30 -19.40 -4.26
CA ARG A 34 17.82 -20.42 -5.23
C ARG A 34 16.33 -20.76 -5.10
N ALA A 35 15.70 -20.48 -3.96
CA ALA A 35 14.25 -20.63 -3.78
C ALA A 35 13.44 -19.42 -4.27
N ILE A 36 14.10 -18.25 -4.45
CA ILE A 36 13.47 -17.00 -4.88
C ILE A 36 13.72 -16.71 -6.37
N ASN A 37 14.93 -16.98 -6.88
CA ASN A 37 15.35 -16.55 -8.23
C ASN A 37 14.91 -17.45 -9.39
N GLY A 38 14.23 -18.57 -9.13
CA GLY A 38 13.53 -19.35 -10.16
C GLY A 38 14.38 -19.90 -11.32
N GLU A 39 15.70 -20.06 -11.11
CA GLU A 39 16.63 -20.45 -12.17
C GLU A 39 16.42 -21.91 -12.59
N ASN A 40 16.06 -22.11 -13.86
CA ASN A 40 15.90 -23.43 -14.45
C ASN A 40 17.27 -23.99 -14.87
N THR A 41 17.78 -24.98 -14.16
CA THR A 41 18.66 -25.96 -14.78
C THR A 41 17.86 -26.80 -15.77
N GLU A 42 17.87 -26.39 -17.04
CA GLU A 42 17.70 -27.33 -18.15
C GLU A 42 18.68 -28.51 -17.92
N GLU A 43 18.22 -29.75 -18.13
CA GLU A 43 18.96 -30.96 -17.72
C GLU A 43 19.23 -31.14 -16.21
N SER A 44 18.38 -30.57 -15.34
CA SER A 44 17.77 -31.39 -14.27
C SER A 44 16.25 -31.49 -14.43
N SER A 45 15.77 -31.28 -15.66
CA SER A 45 14.37 -31.25 -16.02
C SER A 45 13.69 -32.62 -15.93
N ASN A 46 12.37 -32.58 -15.69
CA ASN A 46 11.38 -33.67 -15.75
C ASN A 46 10.97 -34.38 -14.44
N ALA A 47 11.78 -34.40 -13.38
CA ALA A 47 11.34 -35.00 -12.10
C ALA A 47 10.51 -34.06 -11.20
N LEU A 48 10.93 -32.79 -11.06
CA LEU A 48 10.36 -31.86 -10.07
C LEU A 48 9.25 -30.94 -10.61
N MET A 49 9.19 -30.65 -11.92
CA MET A 49 8.05 -29.92 -12.50
C MET A 49 6.70 -30.66 -12.29
N GLY A 50 6.74 -31.99 -12.21
CA GLY A 50 5.57 -32.82 -11.90
C GLY A 50 5.09 -32.73 -10.45
N LEU A 51 5.95 -32.29 -9.51
CA LEU A 51 5.60 -32.08 -8.11
C LEU A 51 5.14 -30.63 -7.85
N GLY A 52 5.82 -29.63 -8.41
CA GLY A 52 5.39 -28.24 -8.34
C GLY A 52 3.97 -28.03 -8.87
N ARG A 53 3.69 -28.51 -10.09
CA ARG A 53 2.35 -28.39 -10.71
C ARG A 53 1.26 -29.22 -10.04
N LYS A 54 1.59 -30.31 -9.31
CA LYS A 54 0.59 -31.13 -8.61
C LYS A 54 0.11 -30.53 -7.28
N ILE A 55 0.83 -29.58 -6.70
CA ILE A 55 0.41 -28.89 -5.48
C ILE A 55 -0.52 -27.71 -5.80
N ASP A 56 -0.43 -27.11 -7.00
CA ASP A 56 -1.26 -25.97 -7.39
C ASP A 56 -2.72 -26.32 -7.70
N SER A 57 -3.02 -27.50 -8.24
CA SER A 57 -4.35 -27.82 -8.78
C SER A 57 -5.37 -28.39 -7.78
N ALA A 58 -4.95 -28.80 -6.57
CA ALA A 58 -5.85 -29.34 -5.54
C ALA A 58 -6.30 -28.31 -4.47
N TRP A 59 -5.84 -27.05 -4.56
CA TRP A 59 -5.88 -26.07 -3.46
C TRP A 59 -6.66 -24.77 -3.76
N GLY A 60 -7.51 -24.77 -4.80
CA GLY A 60 -8.10 -23.55 -5.40
C GLY A 60 -8.81 -22.59 -4.43
N ASN A 61 -9.54 -23.11 -3.43
CA ASN A 61 -10.21 -22.29 -2.42
C ASN A 61 -9.34 -22.10 -1.15
N HIS A 62 -8.50 -23.08 -0.81
CA HIS A 62 -7.70 -23.05 0.43
C HIS A 62 -6.47 -22.12 0.35
N LYS A 63 -5.97 -21.80 -0.84
CA LYS A 63 -4.96 -20.75 -1.04
C LYS A 63 -5.53 -19.32 -0.97
N LYS A 64 -6.82 -19.12 -1.28
CA LYS A 64 -7.45 -17.79 -1.27
C LYS A 64 -7.64 -17.27 0.15
N ASN A 65 -8.24 -18.07 1.04
CA ASN A 65 -8.41 -17.68 2.44
C ASN A 65 -7.05 -17.36 3.08
N LYS A 66 -6.04 -18.22 2.94
CA LYS A 66 -4.69 -17.94 3.46
C LYS A 66 -4.02 -16.68 2.89
N ARG A 67 -4.37 -16.25 1.67
CA ARG A 67 -3.92 -14.97 1.10
C ARG A 67 -4.71 -13.79 1.65
N ALA A 68 -6.02 -13.94 1.84
CA ALA A 68 -6.83 -12.96 2.55
C ALA A 68 -6.30 -12.77 3.99
N ASP A 69 -6.13 -13.84 4.76
CA ASP A 69 -5.58 -13.80 6.12
C ASP A 69 -4.23 -13.05 6.17
N ALA A 70 -3.35 -13.27 5.19
CA ALA A 70 -2.06 -12.59 5.11
C ALA A 70 -2.15 -11.11 4.72
N ILE A 71 -3.16 -10.70 3.94
CA ILE A 71 -3.41 -9.29 3.58
C ILE A 71 -4.12 -8.56 4.73
N PHE A 72 -5.04 -9.24 5.41
CA PHE A 72 -5.94 -8.67 6.41
C PHE A 72 -5.49 -8.87 7.88
N SER A 73 -4.38 -9.58 8.14
CA SER A 73 -3.80 -9.71 9.48
C SER A 73 -3.11 -8.41 9.93
N ALA A 74 -3.71 -7.65 10.83
CA ALA A 74 -3.14 -6.39 11.34
C ALA A 74 -1.79 -6.55 12.06
N GLU A 75 -1.53 -7.71 12.66
CA GLU A 75 -0.40 -7.93 13.59
C GLU A 75 0.89 -8.45 12.94
N LYS A 76 0.88 -8.80 11.64
CA LYS A 76 1.97 -9.52 10.98
C LYS A 76 2.47 -8.79 9.74
N PHE A 77 3.79 -8.67 9.61
CA PHE A 77 4.42 -8.27 8.35
C PHE A 77 4.23 -9.37 7.31
N THR A 78 3.80 -9.00 6.10
CA THR A 78 3.62 -9.93 4.99
C THR A 78 4.09 -9.29 3.68
N ALA A 79 4.60 -10.11 2.76
CA ALA A 79 4.97 -9.69 1.39
C ALA A 79 3.75 -9.34 0.50
N LEU A 80 2.56 -9.21 1.09
CA LEU A 80 1.32 -8.80 0.41
C LEU A 80 0.80 -7.45 0.91
N ARG A 81 1.59 -6.75 1.76
CA ARG A 81 1.40 -5.37 2.19
C ARG A 81 2.75 -4.67 2.28
N GLN A 82 3.13 -4.01 1.18
CA GLN A 82 4.42 -3.37 1.07
C GLN A 82 4.34 -1.97 0.45
N VAL A 83 5.35 -1.16 0.74
CA VAL A 83 5.64 0.09 0.08
C VAL A 83 6.92 -0.10 -0.73
N THR A 84 6.87 0.15 -2.04
CA THR A 84 8.04 0.12 -2.92
C THR A 84 8.65 1.52 -2.95
N TYR A 85 9.82 1.66 -2.34
CA TYR A 85 10.63 2.88 -2.37
C TYR A 85 11.79 2.71 -3.37
N THR A 86 12.12 3.73 -4.14
CA THR A 86 13.16 3.66 -5.17
C THR A 86 14.01 4.92 -5.15
N GLN A 87 15.32 4.76 -5.07
CA GLN A 87 16.28 5.86 -5.07
C GLN A 87 17.52 5.50 -5.89
N THR A 88 18.20 6.50 -6.44
CA THR A 88 19.48 6.30 -7.15
C THR A 88 20.60 6.88 -6.30
N PHE A 89 21.67 6.11 -6.12
CA PHE A 89 22.86 6.50 -5.36
C PHE A 89 24.12 6.41 -6.23
N THR A 90 25.16 7.15 -5.87
CA THR A 90 26.54 6.80 -6.21
C THR A 90 27.17 6.05 -5.04
N VAL A 91 28.29 5.37 -5.25
CA VAL A 91 29.07 4.76 -4.14
C VAL A 91 29.46 5.83 -3.12
N ASP A 92 29.95 6.99 -3.59
CA ASP A 92 30.37 8.10 -2.73
C ASP A 92 29.25 8.61 -1.80
N ALA A 93 28.00 8.63 -2.27
CA ALA A 93 26.84 9.08 -1.48
C ALA A 93 26.48 8.13 -0.32
N LEU A 94 27.03 6.91 -0.31
CA LEU A 94 26.78 5.86 0.68
C LEU A 94 27.99 5.63 1.63
N LEU A 95 29.13 6.29 1.37
CA LEU A 95 30.32 6.24 2.21
C LEU A 95 30.08 7.00 3.53
N ALA A 96 30.73 6.56 4.61
CA ALA A 96 30.86 7.36 5.81
C ALA A 96 31.98 8.40 5.65
N ASP A 97 31.96 9.47 6.46
CA ASP A 97 33.00 10.51 6.44
C ASP A 97 34.39 9.90 6.65
N GLY A 98 35.26 10.04 5.64
CA GLY A 98 36.62 9.51 5.65
C GLY A 98 36.73 8.00 5.36
N GLU A 99 35.66 7.34 4.94
CA GLU A 99 35.71 5.96 4.43
C GLU A 99 36.33 5.92 3.03
N GLU A 100 37.26 5.00 2.80
CA GLU A 100 37.86 4.77 1.47
C GLU A 100 36.86 4.03 0.56
N ALA A 101 36.74 4.47 -0.69
CA ALA A 101 35.83 3.84 -1.65
C ALA A 101 36.23 2.38 -1.92
N PRO A 102 35.29 1.43 -1.99
CA PRO A 102 35.58 0.06 -2.41
C PRO A 102 36.16 0.01 -3.83
N ALA A 103 36.91 -1.05 -4.13
CA ALA A 103 37.37 -1.29 -5.50
C ALA A 103 36.16 -1.54 -6.44
N PRO A 104 36.23 -1.12 -7.72
CA PRO A 104 35.09 -1.14 -8.66
C PRO A 104 34.34 -2.47 -8.73
N GLU A 105 35.06 -3.58 -8.73
CA GLU A 105 34.52 -4.95 -8.78
C GLU A 105 33.65 -5.34 -7.56
N PHE A 106 33.65 -4.54 -6.50
CA PHE A 106 32.83 -4.73 -5.30
C PHE A 106 31.75 -3.65 -5.12
N HIS A 107 31.58 -2.72 -6.06
CA HIS A 107 30.64 -1.60 -5.93
C HIS A 107 29.20 -2.07 -5.72
N GLU A 108 28.68 -2.96 -6.56
CA GLU A 108 27.31 -3.49 -6.44
C GLU A 108 27.06 -4.17 -5.08
N LEU A 109 27.94 -5.09 -4.67
CA LEU A 109 27.85 -5.82 -3.41
C LEU A 109 27.91 -4.88 -2.19
N TRP A 110 28.77 -3.86 -2.26
CA TRP A 110 28.94 -2.89 -1.18
C TRP A 110 27.73 -1.93 -1.10
N VAL A 111 27.19 -1.50 -2.25
CA VAL A 111 25.93 -0.74 -2.33
C VAL A 111 24.80 -1.57 -1.73
N GLN A 112 24.65 -2.84 -2.10
CA GLN A 112 23.63 -3.74 -1.55
C GLN A 112 23.74 -3.92 -0.03
N ALA A 113 24.96 -3.98 0.51
CA ALA A 113 25.19 -4.08 1.95
C ALA A 113 24.86 -2.78 2.72
N ARG A 114 25.05 -1.60 2.10
CA ARG A 114 24.82 -0.28 2.73
C ARG A 114 23.41 0.24 2.56
N ALA A 115 22.82 0.03 1.39
CA ALA A 115 21.57 0.64 0.99
C ALA A 115 20.38 0.41 1.94
N PRO A 116 20.20 -0.74 2.64
CA PRO A 116 19.13 -0.90 3.62
C PRO A 116 19.10 0.20 4.70
N LYS A 117 20.27 0.71 5.13
CA LYS A 117 20.36 1.81 6.10
C LYS A 117 19.70 3.10 5.58
N TYR A 118 19.87 3.39 4.30
CA TYR A 118 19.37 4.61 3.65
C TYR A 118 17.91 4.44 3.20
N MET A 119 17.55 3.27 2.65
CA MET A 119 16.20 2.98 2.16
C MET A 119 15.15 2.91 3.27
N MET A 120 15.54 2.71 4.54
CA MET A 120 14.61 2.78 5.68
C MET A 120 13.92 4.14 5.84
N GLN A 121 14.45 5.24 5.29
CA GLN A 121 13.74 6.54 5.27
C GLN A 121 12.43 6.49 4.48
N GLY A 122 12.28 5.53 3.55
CA GLY A 122 11.02 5.26 2.87
C GLY A 122 9.90 4.75 3.79
N CYS A 123 10.19 4.46 5.07
CA CYS A 123 9.19 4.18 6.09
C CYS A 123 8.57 5.44 6.72
N ASP A 124 9.19 6.61 6.60
CA ASP A 124 8.78 7.80 7.37
C ASP A 124 7.37 8.28 6.97
N LEU A 125 7.08 8.38 5.67
CA LEU A 125 5.75 8.78 5.16
C LEU A 125 4.66 7.73 5.42
N PRO A 126 4.88 6.41 5.22
CA PRO A 126 3.94 5.39 5.68
C PRO A 126 3.64 5.46 7.18
N LEU A 127 4.67 5.63 8.02
CA LEU A 127 4.51 5.74 9.48
C LEU A 127 3.77 7.01 9.92
N ALA A 128 3.90 8.10 9.17
CA ALA A 128 3.16 9.34 9.40
C ALA A 128 1.68 9.27 8.99
N THR A 129 1.28 8.27 8.19
CA THR A 129 -0.03 8.25 7.51
C THR A 129 -0.87 7.01 7.79
N PHE A 130 -0.43 5.83 7.35
CA PHE A 130 -1.26 4.62 7.30
C PHE A 130 -0.62 3.37 7.94
N ALA A 131 0.63 3.44 8.39
CA ALA A 131 1.36 2.35 9.04
C ALA A 131 1.60 2.62 10.52
N GLN A 132 1.39 1.60 11.36
CA GLN A 132 1.79 1.60 12.78
C GLN A 132 3.27 1.20 12.93
N SER A 133 3.75 0.33 12.04
CA SER A 133 5.13 -0.13 12.01
C SER A 133 5.53 -0.43 10.56
N CYS A 134 6.78 -0.17 10.23
CA CYS A 134 7.35 -0.38 8.90
C CYS A 134 8.72 -1.04 9.06
N ALA A 135 8.99 -2.03 8.22
CA ALA A 135 10.19 -2.85 8.30
C ALA A 135 10.67 -3.23 6.90
N PHE A 136 11.98 -3.32 6.74
CA PHE A 136 12.61 -3.79 5.52
C PHE A 136 12.21 -5.24 5.20
N SER A 137 11.79 -5.50 3.95
CA SER A 137 11.45 -6.84 3.43
C SER A 137 12.50 -7.34 2.45
N SER A 138 12.78 -6.56 1.39
CA SER A 138 13.72 -6.91 0.33
C SER A 138 14.42 -5.67 -0.23
N ILE A 139 15.53 -5.90 -0.95
CA ILE A 139 16.22 -4.88 -1.74
C ILE A 139 16.74 -5.48 -3.03
N ASP A 140 16.60 -4.70 -4.10
CA ASP A 140 17.12 -4.96 -5.42
C ASP A 140 18.06 -3.80 -5.81
N VAL A 141 19.20 -4.12 -6.41
CA VAL A 141 20.24 -3.16 -6.79
C VAL A 141 20.57 -3.40 -8.25
N ASP A 142 20.46 -2.35 -9.05
CA ASP A 142 20.50 -2.41 -10.50
C ASP A 142 21.46 -1.32 -10.99
N GLU A 143 22.68 -1.73 -11.37
CA GLU A 143 23.73 -0.82 -11.84
C GLU A 143 23.29 -0.07 -13.10
N LYS A 144 23.53 1.24 -13.09
CA LYS A 144 23.29 2.16 -14.20
C LYS A 144 24.62 2.69 -14.72
N LYS A 145 24.53 3.30 -15.90
CA LYS A 145 25.67 3.97 -16.52
C LYS A 145 26.24 5.02 -15.58
N ASP A 146 27.52 5.32 -15.78
CA ASP A 146 28.22 6.43 -15.14
C ASP A 146 28.35 6.30 -13.60
N GLY A 147 28.35 5.07 -13.07
CA GLY A 147 28.61 4.78 -11.65
C GLY A 147 27.42 5.00 -10.71
N PHE A 148 26.21 5.11 -11.26
CA PHE A 148 24.97 5.22 -10.50
C PHE A 148 24.36 3.84 -10.26
N PHE A 149 23.78 3.63 -9.08
CA PHE A 149 23.07 2.41 -8.72
C PHE A 149 21.62 2.74 -8.42
N LYS A 150 20.70 2.15 -9.18
CA LYS A 150 19.27 2.24 -8.87
C LYS A 150 18.98 1.19 -7.80
N VAL A 151 18.53 1.65 -6.64
CA VAL A 151 18.16 0.80 -5.51
C VAL A 151 16.64 0.84 -5.35
N THR A 152 16.03 -0.34 -5.32
CA THR A 152 14.60 -0.53 -5.06
C THR A 152 14.45 -1.32 -3.77
N ALA A 153 13.73 -0.79 -2.78
CA ALA A 153 13.44 -1.50 -1.53
C ALA A 153 11.94 -1.78 -1.41
N GLU A 154 11.60 -2.98 -0.95
CA GLU A 154 10.25 -3.31 -0.51
C GLU A 154 10.21 -3.21 1.02
N LEU A 155 9.35 -2.34 1.52
CA LEU A 155 9.17 -2.07 2.93
C LEU A 155 7.81 -2.64 3.36
N ALA A 156 7.82 -3.74 4.11
CA ALA A 156 6.59 -4.34 4.64
C ALA A 156 6.05 -3.50 5.81
N TYR A 157 4.73 -3.43 5.96
CA TYR A 157 4.13 -2.59 7.00
C TYR A 157 2.95 -3.27 7.75
N LEU A 158 2.77 -2.83 9.00
CA LEU A 158 1.58 -3.08 9.82
C LEU A 158 0.65 -1.86 9.72
N PRO A 159 -0.65 -2.02 9.42
CA PRO A 159 -1.56 -0.90 9.25
C PRO A 159 -1.88 -0.20 10.58
N ALA A 160 -1.97 1.13 10.55
CA ALA A 160 -2.54 1.93 11.65
C ALA A 160 -4.07 2.06 11.57
N TYR A 161 -4.68 1.68 10.45
CA TYR A 161 -6.11 1.76 10.19
C TYR A 161 -6.79 0.37 10.26
N PRO A 162 -8.08 0.29 10.64
CA PRO A 162 -8.80 -0.97 10.61
C PRO A 162 -8.99 -1.44 9.17
N LEU A 163 -8.63 -2.70 8.87
CA LEU A 163 -8.77 -3.26 7.53
C LEU A 163 -10.20 -3.74 7.20
N GLY A 164 -11.09 -3.71 8.19
CA GLY A 164 -12.41 -4.34 8.15
C GLY A 164 -12.41 -5.73 8.79
N ASP A 165 -13.60 -6.24 9.09
CA ASP A 165 -13.77 -7.56 9.71
C ASP A 165 -13.63 -8.70 8.68
N ILE A 166 -12.94 -9.77 9.07
CA ILE A 166 -12.75 -11.01 8.30
C ILE A 166 -13.20 -12.27 9.05
N GLU A 167 -13.68 -12.17 10.29
CA GLU A 167 -14.12 -13.33 11.06
C GLU A 167 -15.44 -13.89 10.50
N GLY A 168 -15.57 -15.23 10.49
CA GLY A 168 -16.74 -15.93 9.95
C GLY A 168 -16.94 -15.79 8.42
N LYS A 169 -16.04 -15.11 7.71
CA LYS A 169 -16.14 -14.86 6.26
C LYS A 169 -15.64 -16.03 5.41
N ASP A 170 -16.43 -17.09 5.34
CA ASP A 170 -16.18 -18.24 4.47
C ASP A 170 -16.64 -18.00 3.01
N GLY A 171 -15.81 -18.40 2.03
CA GLY A 171 -16.19 -18.43 0.60
C GLY A 171 -15.94 -17.14 -0.21
N PHE A 172 -15.29 -16.13 0.38
CA PHE A 172 -15.11 -14.80 -0.22
C PHE A 172 -14.12 -14.80 -1.39
N SER A 173 -14.32 -13.90 -2.36
CA SER A 173 -13.32 -13.60 -3.38
C SER A 173 -12.45 -12.42 -2.96
N LEU A 174 -11.15 -12.51 -3.21
CA LEU A 174 -10.20 -11.42 -3.00
C LEU A 174 -10.12 -10.59 -4.28
N GLU A 175 -10.72 -9.42 -4.26
CA GLU A 175 -10.77 -8.51 -5.39
C GLU A 175 -9.63 -7.48 -5.37
N THR A 176 -9.43 -6.77 -6.48
CA THR A 176 -8.28 -5.87 -6.69
C THR A 176 -8.64 -4.62 -7.48
N LYS A 177 -8.20 -3.45 -6.99
CA LYS A 177 -8.31 -2.15 -7.68
C LYS A 177 -6.91 -1.55 -7.75
N HIS A 178 -6.44 -1.27 -8.96
CA HIS A 178 -5.24 -0.46 -9.15
C HIS A 178 -5.65 1.02 -9.18
N VAL A 179 -4.95 1.84 -8.40
CA VAL A 179 -5.18 3.28 -8.27
C VAL A 179 -3.91 3.98 -8.75
N ASN A 180 -4.04 4.97 -9.64
CA ASN A 180 -2.94 5.83 -10.05
C ASN A 180 -3.17 7.21 -9.46
N LEU A 181 -2.14 7.77 -8.83
CA LEU A 181 -2.22 9.02 -8.08
C LEU A 181 -1.18 10.04 -8.56
N PRO A 182 -1.51 11.34 -8.53
CA PRO A 182 -2.85 11.89 -8.32
C PRO A 182 -3.74 11.65 -9.54
N ILE A 183 -5.06 11.81 -9.36
CA ILE A 183 -6.02 11.78 -10.46
C ILE A 183 -5.76 12.97 -11.41
N ASP A 184 -5.40 14.14 -10.86
CA ASP A 184 -4.95 15.30 -11.63
C ASP A 184 -3.42 15.33 -11.77
N ARG A 185 -2.94 14.89 -12.94
CA ARG A 185 -1.51 14.85 -13.29
C ARG A 185 -0.80 16.21 -13.27
N SER A 186 -1.53 17.34 -13.28
CA SER A 186 -0.92 18.66 -13.21
C SER A 186 -0.32 18.97 -11.83
N ALA A 187 -0.93 18.45 -10.75
CA ALA A 187 -0.47 18.64 -9.37
C ALA A 187 0.85 17.92 -9.04
N THR A 188 1.33 17.05 -9.94
CA THR A 188 2.52 16.20 -9.74
C THR A 188 3.70 16.44 -10.67
N ARG A 189 3.54 17.33 -11.65
CA ARG A 189 4.57 17.64 -12.64
C ARG A 189 5.19 18.99 -12.34
N ASP A 190 6.49 19.07 -12.58
CA ASP A 190 7.26 20.32 -12.52
C ASP A 190 7.07 21.07 -11.18
N ILE A 191 6.97 20.30 -10.08
CA ILE A 191 6.81 20.82 -8.71
C ILE A 191 8.16 21.36 -8.23
N PRO A 192 8.24 22.52 -7.53
CA PRO A 192 9.46 22.93 -6.85
C PRO A 192 9.96 21.85 -5.88
N ILE A 193 11.26 21.52 -5.91
CA ILE A 193 11.84 20.49 -5.02
C ILE A 193 11.54 20.74 -3.53
N SER A 194 11.42 22.00 -3.11
CA SER A 194 11.09 22.39 -1.73
C SER A 194 9.67 22.01 -1.28
N ALA A 195 8.77 21.66 -2.20
CA ALA A 195 7.41 21.21 -1.93
C ALA A 195 7.20 19.71 -2.24
N ALA A 196 8.27 19.01 -2.63
CA ALA A 196 8.19 17.61 -3.05
C ALA A 196 7.71 16.69 -1.92
N ASP A 197 8.25 16.88 -0.71
CA ASP A 197 7.98 16.01 0.44
C ASP A 197 6.53 16.21 0.97
N GLU A 198 5.98 17.42 0.83
CA GLU A 198 4.56 17.74 1.09
C GLU A 198 3.65 17.01 0.09
N VAL A 199 3.97 17.05 -1.21
CA VAL A 199 3.23 16.30 -2.23
C VAL A 199 3.35 14.78 -2.05
N GLU A 200 4.52 14.25 -1.66
CA GLU A 200 4.64 12.83 -1.35
C GLU A 200 3.75 12.43 -0.15
N LEU A 201 3.66 13.27 0.88
CA LEU A 201 2.76 13.07 2.03
C LEU A 201 1.29 13.09 1.60
N ASP A 202 0.86 14.06 0.79
CA ASP A 202 -0.50 14.14 0.25
C ASP A 202 -0.88 12.87 -0.55
N LEU A 203 0.06 12.30 -1.31
CA LEU A 203 -0.18 11.05 -2.05
C LEU A 203 -0.35 9.83 -1.13
N HIS A 204 0.31 9.82 0.03
CA HIS A 204 0.09 8.79 1.07
C HIS A 204 -1.28 8.95 1.75
N HIS A 205 -1.75 10.19 1.96
CA HIS A 205 -3.11 10.44 2.43
C HIS A 205 -4.17 10.02 1.39
N ALA A 206 -3.99 10.38 0.12
CA ALA A 206 -4.93 10.07 -0.95
C ALA A 206 -5.15 8.55 -1.15
N ILE A 207 -4.11 7.71 -1.01
CA ILE A 207 -4.29 6.24 -1.09
C ILE A 207 -5.03 5.67 0.15
N LEU A 208 -4.86 6.29 1.31
CA LEU A 208 -5.60 5.93 2.54
C LEU A 208 -7.08 6.35 2.45
N GLU A 209 -7.37 7.50 1.85
CA GLU A 209 -8.74 7.96 1.59
C GLU A 209 -9.46 7.03 0.60
N GLU A 210 -8.82 6.69 -0.53
CA GLU A 210 -9.32 5.70 -1.50
C GLU A 210 -9.61 4.34 -0.86
N CYS A 211 -8.73 3.88 0.04
CA CYS A 211 -8.94 2.63 0.78
C CYS A 211 -10.04 2.75 1.86
N THR A 212 -10.19 3.92 2.47
CA THR A 212 -11.24 4.19 3.46
C THR A 212 -12.62 4.20 2.80
N ALA A 213 -12.79 4.90 1.67
CA ALA A 213 -14.03 4.89 0.90
C ALA A 213 -14.39 3.47 0.42
N LEU A 214 -13.40 2.70 -0.05
CA LEU A 214 -13.61 1.31 -0.45
C LEU A 214 -13.98 0.39 0.72
N ARG A 215 -13.41 0.63 1.91
CA ARG A 215 -13.80 -0.08 3.15
C ARG A 215 -15.21 0.27 3.60
N GLU A 216 -15.66 1.51 3.41
CA GLU A 216 -17.04 1.92 3.70
C GLU A 216 -18.04 1.28 2.73
N GLU A 217 -17.69 1.15 1.44
CA GLU A 217 -18.52 0.50 0.43
C GLU A 217 -18.56 -1.04 0.55
N LYS A 218 -17.40 -1.67 0.81
CA LYS A 218 -17.22 -3.14 0.75
C LYS A 218 -17.00 -3.81 2.12
N GLY A 219 -17.03 -3.03 3.20
CA GLY A 219 -16.75 -3.49 4.57
C GLY A 219 -15.29 -3.86 4.86
N THR A 220 -14.41 -3.93 3.85
CA THR A 220 -12.99 -4.27 3.98
C THR A 220 -12.13 -3.50 2.98
N CYS A 221 -10.92 -3.10 3.36
CA CYS A 221 -9.88 -2.68 2.42
C CYS A 221 -8.48 -2.82 3.04
N ALA A 222 -7.50 -3.21 2.23
CA ALA A 222 -6.07 -3.13 2.55
C ALA A 222 -5.27 -2.60 1.36
N ILE A 223 -4.28 -1.73 1.63
CA ILE A 223 -3.29 -1.25 0.65
C ILE A 223 -2.21 -2.34 0.50
N SER A 224 -2.34 -3.20 -0.51
CA SER A 224 -1.42 -4.35 -0.70
C SER A 224 -0.07 -3.97 -1.28
N ASN A 225 -0.03 -2.96 -2.13
CA ASN A 225 1.20 -2.36 -2.63
C ASN A 225 0.99 -0.85 -2.77
N PHE A 226 2.00 -0.05 -2.43
CA PHE A 226 2.04 1.37 -2.72
C PHE A 226 3.43 1.75 -3.23
N GLN A 227 3.51 2.43 -4.36
CA GLN A 227 4.77 2.83 -4.98
C GLN A 227 4.73 4.33 -5.24
N VAL A 228 5.77 5.03 -4.77
CA VAL A 228 6.05 6.43 -5.10
C VAL A 228 7.34 6.49 -5.90
N SER A 229 7.33 7.25 -6.98
CA SER A 229 8.46 7.44 -7.90
C SER A 229 8.68 8.93 -8.10
N ARG A 230 9.77 9.46 -7.52
CA ARG A 230 10.23 10.84 -7.69
C ARG A 230 11.29 10.90 -8.79
N LYS A 231 11.23 11.94 -9.61
CA LYS A 231 12.23 12.26 -10.64
C LYS A 231 12.53 13.76 -10.64
N ASP A 232 13.66 14.11 -10.05
CA ASP A 232 14.18 15.47 -10.02
C ASP A 232 14.79 15.85 -11.39
N ASN A 233 14.50 17.07 -11.84
CA ASN A 233 14.93 17.68 -13.11
C ASN A 233 15.45 19.11 -12.83
N GLY A 234 16.58 19.23 -12.12
CA GLY A 234 17.08 20.52 -11.66
C GLY A 234 16.33 21.02 -10.42
N ASN A 235 15.76 22.22 -10.46
CA ASN A 235 14.99 22.78 -9.32
C ASN A 235 13.55 22.27 -9.22
N LEU A 236 13.12 21.49 -10.22
CA LEU A 236 11.76 20.95 -10.35
C LEU A 236 11.79 19.43 -10.22
N THR A 237 10.69 18.83 -9.78
CA THR A 237 10.54 17.39 -9.69
C THR A 237 9.21 16.93 -10.28
N THR A 238 9.16 15.68 -10.73
CA THR A 238 7.92 14.99 -11.07
C THR A 238 7.78 13.82 -10.12
N ILE A 239 6.66 13.77 -9.39
CA ILE A 239 6.32 12.65 -8.52
C ILE A 239 5.20 11.86 -9.20
N ALA A 240 5.24 10.54 -9.13
CA ALA A 240 4.14 9.69 -9.57
C ALA A 240 3.90 8.63 -8.50
N ALA A 241 2.64 8.40 -8.14
CA ALA A 241 2.28 7.35 -7.19
C ALA A 241 1.28 6.37 -7.79
N SER A 242 1.31 5.13 -7.31
CA SER A 242 0.31 4.12 -7.64
C SER A 242 0.12 3.18 -6.46
N GLY A 243 -1.12 2.72 -6.26
CA GLY A 243 -1.50 1.81 -5.21
C GLY A 243 -2.28 0.62 -5.74
N THR A 244 -2.24 -0.49 -5.02
CA THR A 244 -3.08 -1.66 -5.27
C THR A 244 -3.90 -1.96 -4.03
N LEU A 245 -5.19 -1.64 -4.10
CA LEU A 245 -6.16 -1.92 -3.05
C LEU A 245 -6.73 -3.33 -3.21
N LYS A 246 -6.99 -3.99 -2.08
CA LYS A 246 -7.62 -5.31 -1.99
C LYS A 246 -8.81 -5.24 -1.04
N TRP A 247 -9.89 -5.92 -1.38
CA TRP A 247 -11.05 -6.13 -0.51
C TRP A 247 -11.57 -7.55 -0.66
N LEU A 248 -12.41 -7.98 0.27
CA LEU A 248 -13.17 -9.22 0.16
C LEU A 248 -14.56 -8.91 -0.41
N ASN A 249 -14.94 -9.59 -1.49
CA ASN A 249 -16.32 -9.58 -1.97
C ASN A 249 -17.05 -10.83 -1.46
N ASP A 250 -18.29 -10.64 -1.01
CA ASP A 250 -19.19 -11.74 -0.62
C ASP A 250 -20.11 -12.07 -1.80
N PRO A 251 -19.90 -13.19 -2.51
CA PRO A 251 -20.78 -13.58 -3.60
C PRO A 251 -22.21 -13.91 -3.13
N ALA A 252 -22.43 -14.24 -1.85
CA ALA A 252 -23.78 -14.50 -1.32
C ALA A 252 -24.55 -13.19 -1.07
N ALA A 253 -23.89 -12.13 -0.60
CA ALA A 253 -24.51 -10.82 -0.42
C ALA A 253 -24.98 -10.20 -1.75
N GLU A 254 -24.21 -10.41 -2.82
CA GLU A 254 -24.47 -9.90 -4.17
C GLU A 254 -25.75 -10.54 -4.80
N VAL A 255 -26.02 -11.81 -4.49
CA VAL A 255 -27.28 -12.49 -4.86
C VAL A 255 -28.47 -11.88 -4.12
N THR A 256 -28.37 -11.61 -2.81
CA THR A 256 -29.50 -11.03 -2.05
C THR A 256 -29.90 -9.61 -2.47
N LEU A 257 -29.00 -8.84 -3.09
CA LEU A 257 -29.32 -7.51 -3.63
C LEU A 257 -30.02 -7.60 -4.99
N THR A 258 -29.57 -8.49 -5.87
CA THR A 258 -30.15 -8.70 -7.20
C THR A 258 -31.51 -9.41 -7.15
N ASP A 259 -31.75 -10.26 -6.16
CA ASP A 259 -33.06 -10.88 -5.93
C ASP A 259 -34.06 -9.85 -5.36
N ARG A 260 -33.61 -8.94 -4.48
CA ARG A 260 -34.44 -7.86 -3.93
C ARG A 260 -34.89 -6.84 -4.98
N THR A 261 -34.03 -6.45 -5.92
CA THR A 261 -34.44 -5.52 -6.99
C THR A 261 -35.45 -6.17 -7.94
N ASN A 262 -35.26 -7.44 -8.33
CA ASN A 262 -36.25 -8.18 -9.12
C ASN A 262 -37.60 -8.36 -8.38
N TYR A 263 -37.58 -8.57 -7.06
CA TYR A 263 -38.81 -8.71 -6.28
C TYR A 263 -39.56 -7.38 -6.10
N GLN A 264 -38.87 -6.23 -6.06
CA GLN A 264 -39.54 -4.92 -5.98
C GLN A 264 -40.12 -4.46 -7.33
N GLU A 265 -39.51 -4.80 -8.46
CA GLU A 265 -39.99 -4.37 -9.79
C GLU A 265 -41.32 -5.05 -10.20
N THR A 266 -41.64 -6.21 -9.60
CA THR A 266 -42.86 -6.97 -9.87
C THR A 266 -44.09 -6.54 -9.05
N GLU A 267 -43.93 -5.96 -7.85
CA GLU A 267 -45.08 -5.41 -7.10
C GLU A 267 -45.41 -3.96 -7.49
N ASP A 268 -44.42 -3.08 -7.66
CA ASP A 268 -44.67 -1.64 -7.82
C ASP A 268 -45.21 -1.27 -9.21
N SER A 269 -44.83 -2.01 -10.26
CA SER A 269 -45.38 -1.83 -11.62
C SER A 269 -46.92 -1.96 -11.65
N SER A 270 -47.50 -2.78 -10.77
CA SER A 270 -48.96 -2.93 -10.63
C SER A 270 -49.66 -1.75 -9.92
N ARG A 271 -48.94 -1.04 -9.04
CA ARG A 271 -49.46 0.09 -8.26
C ARG A 271 -49.30 1.41 -9.01
N PHE A 272 -48.14 1.63 -9.64
CA PHE A 272 -47.91 2.83 -10.45
C PHE A 272 -48.75 2.86 -11.73
N ALA A 273 -49.03 1.72 -12.37
CA ALA A 273 -49.97 1.66 -13.50
C ALA A 273 -51.39 2.11 -13.12
N LYS A 274 -51.86 1.75 -11.91
CA LYS A 274 -53.17 2.22 -11.39
C LYS A 274 -53.16 3.71 -11.08
N PHE A 275 -52.08 4.26 -10.51
CA PHE A 275 -51.96 5.69 -10.27
C PHE A 275 -51.88 6.52 -11.56
N ALA A 276 -51.19 6.05 -12.60
CA ALA A 276 -51.17 6.70 -13.91
C ALA A 276 -52.58 6.77 -14.54
N ALA A 277 -53.31 5.66 -14.51
CA ALA A 277 -54.70 5.61 -14.99
C ALA A 277 -55.64 6.52 -14.19
N LEU A 278 -55.48 6.59 -12.86
CA LEU A 278 -56.26 7.48 -12.00
C LEU A 278 -55.98 8.97 -12.28
N LYS A 279 -54.72 9.31 -12.59
CA LYS A 279 -54.28 10.68 -12.87
C LYS A 279 -54.79 11.19 -14.23
N GLU A 280 -54.80 10.33 -15.25
CA GLU A 280 -55.47 10.61 -16.53
C GLU A 280 -57.00 10.75 -16.37
N ALA A 281 -57.64 9.85 -15.61
CA ALA A 281 -59.06 9.95 -15.33
C ALA A 281 -59.44 11.25 -14.59
N ALA A 282 -58.65 11.66 -13.58
CA ALA A 282 -58.84 12.92 -12.86
C ALA A 282 -58.64 14.15 -13.76
N LYS A 283 -57.60 14.14 -14.62
CA LYS A 283 -57.34 15.20 -15.60
C LYS A 283 -58.47 15.34 -16.62
N LYS A 284 -59.14 14.24 -16.98
CA LYS A 284 -60.27 14.23 -17.92
C LYS A 284 -61.61 14.63 -17.28
N MET A 285 -61.73 14.61 -15.94
CA MET A 285 -62.90 15.08 -15.20
C MET A 285 -62.81 16.56 -14.80
N MET A 286 -61.60 17.08 -14.57
CA MET A 286 -61.36 18.50 -14.24
C MET A 286 -61.12 19.32 -15.52
N GLY A 287 -62.11 19.30 -16.43
CA GLY A 287 -62.02 19.98 -17.73
C GLY A 287 -61.74 21.48 -17.61
N GLY A 288 -60.83 21.97 -18.46
CA GLY A 288 -60.37 23.35 -18.48
C GLY A 288 -59.12 23.48 -19.34
N ASP A 289 -59.31 23.70 -20.63
CA ASP A 289 -58.32 24.43 -21.42
C ASP A 289 -58.28 25.88 -20.89
N ASP A 290 -57.08 26.47 -20.79
CA ASP A 290 -56.82 27.86 -21.18
C ASP A 290 -55.32 28.19 -21.04
N GLU A 291 -54.80 28.99 -21.97
CA GLU A 291 -53.45 29.55 -21.94
C GLU A 291 -53.40 30.78 -21.03
N GLU A 292 -52.37 30.94 -20.21
CA GLU A 292 -51.83 32.28 -19.93
C GLU A 292 -50.36 32.26 -19.45
N LYS A 293 -49.54 33.14 -20.06
CA LYS A 293 -48.28 33.63 -19.47
C LYS A 293 -48.61 34.87 -18.65
N PRO A 294 -47.90 35.14 -17.54
CA PRO A 294 -47.01 36.30 -17.61
C PRO A 294 -45.68 36.18 -16.83
N GLU A 295 -45.00 37.31 -16.80
CA GLU A 295 -43.57 37.58 -16.64
C GLU A 295 -42.97 37.49 -15.23
N ALA A 296 -41.64 37.36 -15.24
CA ALA A 296 -40.61 37.96 -14.37
C ALA A 296 -40.99 38.62 -13.01
N GLY A 297 -40.25 38.21 -11.96
CA GLY A 297 -39.91 39.09 -10.84
C GLY A 297 -39.88 38.40 -9.46
N GLY A 298 -38.84 38.67 -8.67
CA GLY A 298 -38.78 38.29 -7.25
C GLY A 298 -37.53 37.49 -6.86
N GLY A 299 -36.55 38.18 -6.26
CA GLY A 299 -35.32 37.54 -5.78
C GLY A 299 -35.50 36.77 -4.45
N ILE A 300 -34.72 35.71 -4.28
CA ILE A 300 -34.67 34.93 -3.04
C ILE A 300 -33.48 35.40 -2.19
N LYS A 301 -33.77 35.97 -1.02
CA LYS A 301 -32.78 36.17 0.05
C LYS A 301 -32.47 34.82 0.69
N ILE A 302 -31.20 34.40 0.71
CA ILE A 302 -30.76 33.27 1.53
C ILE A 302 -30.71 33.74 3.00
N LEU A 303 -31.30 32.93 3.89
CA LEU A 303 -31.40 33.22 5.31
C LEU A 303 -30.10 32.88 6.05
N ASN A 304 -29.64 33.81 6.89
CA ASN A 304 -28.65 33.52 7.93
C ASN A 304 -29.26 32.58 8.97
N GLY A 305 -28.68 31.39 9.15
CA GLY A 305 -29.05 30.41 10.16
C GLY A 305 -27.91 30.15 11.15
N GLY A 306 -27.71 31.06 12.10
CA GLY A 306 -26.75 30.86 13.19
C GLY A 306 -27.39 30.16 14.40
N GLY A 307 -26.78 29.06 14.85
CA GLY A 307 -27.05 28.40 16.12
C GLY A 307 -25.80 27.61 16.56
N ALA A 308 -24.93 28.13 17.42
CA ALA A 308 -25.10 28.28 18.87
C ALA A 308 -25.01 26.95 19.65
N PHE A 309 -23.79 26.45 19.83
CA PHE A 309 -23.45 25.51 20.91
C PHE A 309 -22.36 26.10 21.82
N LYS A 310 -22.78 26.54 23.01
CA LYS A 310 -22.04 26.56 24.29
C LYS A 310 -22.72 25.50 25.16
N SER A 311 -22.15 24.80 26.15
CA SER A 311 -20.79 24.65 26.71
C SER A 311 -20.86 23.41 27.65
N ALA A 312 -19.85 22.92 28.39
CA ALA A 312 -18.54 23.42 28.81
C ALA A 312 -17.58 22.24 29.08
N GLY A 313 -16.34 22.50 29.52
CA GLY A 313 -15.40 21.45 29.93
C GLY A 313 -14.03 21.99 30.35
N ASP A 314 -13.94 22.56 31.55
CA ASP A 314 -12.69 23.09 32.10
C ASP A 314 -11.62 21.99 32.28
N GLY A 315 -10.39 22.29 31.86
CA GLY A 315 -9.26 21.36 31.88
C GLY A 315 -7.91 22.09 31.88
N SER A 316 -7.69 22.97 32.86
CA SER A 316 -6.50 23.83 32.93
C SER A 316 -5.20 23.03 33.15
N ALA A 317 -4.36 22.93 32.11
CA ALA A 317 -2.97 22.50 32.22
C ALA A 317 -2.05 23.74 32.17
N LYS A 318 -1.30 23.99 33.24
CA LYS A 318 -0.36 25.12 33.32
C LYS A 318 0.92 24.82 32.53
N PHE A 319 1.29 25.73 31.64
CA PHE A 319 2.63 25.78 31.06
C PHE A 319 3.67 26.09 32.16
N MET A 320 4.71 25.26 32.29
CA MET A 320 5.96 25.66 32.94
C MET A 320 6.94 26.13 31.85
N LYS A 321 7.53 27.31 32.05
CA LYS A 321 8.69 27.76 31.28
C LYS A 321 9.98 27.13 31.84
N PRO A 322 11.01 26.91 31.01
CA PRO A 322 12.30 26.40 31.48
C PRO A 322 13.08 27.47 32.25
N GLU A 323 13.84 27.05 33.26
CA GLU A 323 14.87 27.87 33.89
C GLU A 323 16.17 27.81 33.08
N SER A 324 16.80 28.97 32.88
CA SER A 324 18.13 29.08 32.28
C SER A 324 19.23 29.01 33.35
N LYS A 325 20.23 28.16 33.13
CA LYS A 325 21.59 28.27 33.70
C LYS A 325 22.61 27.85 32.64
#